data_AF-A0A0P9UJP9-F1
#
_entry.id   AF-A0A0P9UJP9-F1
#
_cell.length_a   1.000
_cell.length_b   1.000
_cell.length_c   1.000
_cell.angle_alpha   90.00
_cell.angle_beta   90.00
_cell.angle_gamma   90.00
#
_symmetry.space_group_name_H-M   'P 1'
#
loop_
_entity.id
_entity.type
_entity.pdbx_description
1 polymer ?
#
loop_
_entity_poly.entity_id
_entity_poly.type
_entity_poly.pdbx_seq_one_letter_code
_entity_poly.pdbx_strand_id
1 'polypeptide(L)'
;MMVITGAGGGIMAAAHAGAGLKHSLGFNITLPFEQHANPTVEGTENLLPFHFFFTRKLFFVKEADALVLCPGGFGTLDEALEVLTLIQTGKSPLVPVVLLDTPGGSFWQGALDFIKNQLQDNHYILPADMKLMRLVYSADDAVEEINQFYGNFHSSRWLKSACATRSARRLWSTCRKLSPICVSMKTFISTAIRARSTMKFNSVT
;
A
#
# COMPACT_ATOMS: atom_id res chain seq x y z
N MET A 1 7.88 6.04 -16.32
CA MET A 1 7.32 5.15 -15.27
C MET A 1 6.07 4.51 -15.83
N MET A 2 5.78 3.28 -15.45
CA MET A 2 4.46 2.67 -15.68
C MET A 2 3.52 3.08 -14.55
N VAL A 3 2.24 3.26 -14.85
CA VAL A 3 1.17 3.52 -13.89
C VAL A 3 0.24 2.32 -13.89
N ILE A 4 0.09 1.70 -12.72
CA ILE A 4 -0.77 0.53 -12.53
C ILE A 4 -1.99 0.99 -11.72
N THR A 5 -3.20 0.68 -12.19
CA THR A 5 -4.44 0.95 -11.45
C THR A 5 -5.42 -0.21 -11.55
N GLY A 6 -6.53 -0.13 -10.81
CA GLY A 6 -7.65 -1.08 -10.93
C GLY A 6 -8.44 -0.97 -12.25
N ALA A 7 -8.07 -0.04 -13.13
CA ALA A 7 -8.74 0.26 -14.40
C ALA A 7 -10.20 0.72 -14.31
N GLY A 8 -10.72 1.03 -13.11
CA GLY A 8 -12.05 1.60 -12.94
C GLY A 8 -12.11 3.08 -13.33
N GLY A 9 -13.27 3.70 -13.06
CA GLY A 9 -13.50 5.14 -13.26
C GLY A 9 -12.79 6.05 -12.26
N GLY A 10 -13.19 7.33 -12.23
CA GLY A 10 -12.71 8.31 -11.25
C GLY A 10 -11.19 8.52 -11.28
N ILE A 11 -10.55 8.49 -10.11
CA ILE A 11 -9.11 8.77 -9.99
C ILE A 11 -8.23 7.76 -10.72
N MET A 12 -8.66 6.50 -10.83
CA MET A 12 -7.96 5.46 -11.60
C MET A 12 -7.95 5.80 -13.10
N ALA A 13 -9.07 6.30 -13.63
CA ALA A 13 -9.16 6.77 -15.00
C ALA A 13 -8.30 8.03 -15.24
N ALA A 14 -8.30 8.98 -14.30
CA ALA A 14 -7.48 10.18 -14.38
C ALA A 14 -5.97 9.83 -14.40
N ALA A 15 -5.54 8.88 -13.58
CA ALA A 15 -4.15 8.42 -13.56
C ALA A 15 -3.73 7.78 -14.89
N HIS A 16 -4.56 6.91 -15.47
CA HIS A 16 -4.29 6.35 -16.79
C HIS A 16 -4.29 7.43 -17.89
N ALA A 17 -5.25 8.37 -17.86
CA ALA A 17 -5.32 9.45 -18.84
C ALA A 17 -4.06 10.33 -18.81
N GLY A 18 -3.54 10.65 -17.61
CA GLY A 18 -2.30 11.41 -17.46
C GLY A 18 -1.05 10.65 -17.92
N ALA A 19 -1.00 9.33 -17.71
CA ALA A 19 0.12 8.49 -18.14
C ALA A 19 0.09 8.18 -19.66
N GLY A 20 -1.10 8.12 -20.24
CA GLY A 20 -1.33 7.63 -21.60
C GLY A 20 -1.28 6.10 -21.70
N LEU A 21 -1.84 5.55 -22.79
CA LEU A 21 -1.97 4.09 -22.99
C LEU A 21 -0.63 3.34 -22.86
N LYS A 22 0.43 3.82 -23.50
CA LYS A 22 1.75 3.15 -23.50
C LYS A 22 2.37 2.98 -22.11
N HIS A 23 1.91 3.77 -21.13
CA HIS A 23 2.42 3.76 -19.76
C HIS A 23 1.36 3.36 -18.74
N SER A 24 0.19 2.88 -19.18
CA SER A 24 -0.91 2.47 -18.30
C SER A 24 -1.05 0.96 -18.30
N LEU A 25 -1.22 0.36 -17.12
CA LEU A 25 -1.53 -1.06 -16.96
C LEU A 25 -2.72 -1.20 -16.01
N GLY A 26 -3.78 -1.84 -16.48
CA GLY A 26 -5.03 -2.00 -15.75
C GLY A 26 -5.19 -3.41 -15.19
N PHE A 27 -5.20 -3.56 -13.87
CA PHE A 27 -5.56 -4.82 -13.23
C PHE A 27 -7.03 -4.80 -12.82
N ASN A 28 -7.91 -5.21 -13.73
CA ASN A 28 -9.35 -5.19 -13.51
C ASN A 28 -9.81 -6.44 -12.73
N ILE A 29 -10.90 -6.33 -11.97
CA ILE A 29 -11.54 -7.47 -11.29
C ILE A 29 -12.94 -7.68 -11.87
N THR A 30 -13.29 -8.92 -12.21
CA THR A 30 -14.65 -9.25 -12.64
C THR A 30 -15.61 -9.16 -11.46
N LEU A 31 -16.55 -8.20 -11.48
CA LEU A 31 -17.62 -8.10 -10.49
C LEU A 31 -18.99 -8.39 -11.15
N PRO A 32 -19.95 -8.93 -10.38
CA PRO A 32 -21.28 -9.25 -10.90
C PRO A 32 -22.12 -8.01 -11.27
N PHE A 33 -21.76 -6.81 -10.79
CA PHE A 33 -22.60 -5.60 -10.94
C PHE A 33 -21.87 -4.32 -11.37
N GLU A 34 -20.57 -4.35 -11.71
CA GLU A 34 -19.78 -3.16 -12.11
C GLU A 34 -18.47 -3.61 -12.80
N GLN A 35 -17.70 -2.85 -13.58
CA GLN A 35 -17.70 -1.50 -14.13
C GLN A 35 -16.87 -1.66 -15.43
N HIS A 36 -17.24 -1.03 -16.55
CA HIS A 36 -16.39 -1.07 -17.75
C HIS A 36 -15.02 -0.46 -17.41
N ALA A 37 -13.96 -0.99 -18.02
CA ALA A 37 -12.63 -0.42 -17.83
C ALA A 37 -12.62 1.03 -18.33
N ASN A 38 -11.75 1.86 -17.77
CA ASN A 38 -11.66 3.24 -18.23
C ASN A 38 -11.22 3.33 -19.71
N PRO A 39 -11.62 4.39 -20.43
CA PRO A 39 -11.43 4.49 -21.89
C PRO A 39 -9.96 4.40 -22.34
N THR A 40 -9.01 4.68 -21.44
CA THR A 40 -7.59 4.64 -21.76
C THR A 40 -7.09 3.23 -22.05
N VAL A 41 -7.61 2.21 -21.34
CA VAL A 41 -7.12 0.83 -21.43
C VAL A 41 -8.18 -0.17 -21.89
N GLU A 42 -9.44 0.24 -21.97
CA GLU A 42 -10.54 -0.61 -22.44
C GLU A 42 -10.26 -1.19 -23.84
N GLY A 43 -10.41 -2.51 -23.97
CA GLY A 43 -10.19 -3.22 -25.24
C GLY A 43 -8.72 -3.34 -25.69
N THR A 44 -7.77 -2.97 -24.83
CA THR A 44 -6.32 -3.02 -25.15
C THR A 44 -5.62 -4.19 -24.45
N GLU A 45 -4.41 -4.52 -24.90
CA GLU A 45 -3.54 -5.53 -24.26
C GLU A 45 -3.06 -5.11 -22.86
N ASN A 46 -3.21 -3.82 -22.52
CA ASN A 46 -2.84 -3.25 -21.23
C ASN A 46 -3.88 -3.50 -20.13
N LEU A 47 -5.01 -4.15 -20.46
CA LEU A 47 -6.05 -4.51 -19.50
C LEU A 47 -5.97 -6.00 -19.16
N LEU A 48 -5.55 -6.31 -17.94
CA LEU A 48 -5.46 -7.68 -17.43
C LEU A 48 -6.65 -7.97 -16.50
N PRO A 49 -7.55 -8.88 -16.87
CA PRO A 49 -8.68 -9.27 -16.03
C PRO A 49 -8.24 -10.29 -14.96
N PHE A 50 -8.72 -10.08 -13.74
CA PHE A 50 -8.58 -11.01 -12.62
C PHE A 50 -9.96 -11.51 -12.17
N HIS A 51 -10.02 -12.77 -11.79
CA HIS A 51 -11.21 -13.37 -11.17
C HIS A 51 -11.16 -13.35 -9.64
N PHE A 52 -9.96 -13.41 -9.07
CA PHE A 52 -9.75 -13.51 -7.64
C PHE A 52 -9.07 -12.25 -7.10
N PHE A 53 -9.68 -11.64 -6.08
CA PHE A 53 -9.14 -10.45 -5.41
C PHE A 53 -7.72 -10.66 -4.88
N PHE A 54 -7.43 -11.82 -4.27
CA PHE A 54 -6.11 -12.08 -3.69
C PHE A 54 -5.00 -12.12 -4.76
N THR A 55 -5.30 -12.65 -5.95
CA THR A 55 -4.31 -12.66 -7.04
C THR A 55 -4.07 -11.25 -7.55
N ARG A 56 -5.13 -10.47 -7.77
CA ARG A 56 -5.02 -9.06 -8.17
C ARG A 56 -4.16 -8.24 -7.18
N LYS A 57 -4.41 -8.40 -5.89
CA LYS A 57 -3.63 -7.77 -4.80
C LYS A 57 -2.16 -8.17 -4.83
N LEU A 58 -1.88 -9.46 -5.00
CA LEU A 58 -0.51 -9.95 -5.10
C LEU A 58 0.25 -9.29 -6.26
N PHE A 59 -0.39 -9.12 -7.42
CA PHE A 59 0.21 -8.44 -8.57
C PHE A 59 0.45 -6.95 -8.29
N PHE A 60 -0.47 -6.23 -7.63
CA PHE A 60 -0.21 -4.85 -7.22
C PHE A 60 1.04 -4.74 -6.35
N VAL A 61 1.13 -5.55 -5.30
CA VAL A 61 2.28 -5.49 -4.37
C VAL A 61 3.58 -5.88 -5.07
N LYS A 62 3.54 -6.89 -5.95
CA LYS A 62 4.73 -7.42 -6.60
C LYS A 62 5.28 -6.48 -7.68
N GLU A 63 4.40 -5.84 -8.44
CA GLU A 63 4.78 -5.02 -9.60
C GLU A 63 4.92 -3.53 -9.24
N ALA A 64 4.50 -3.10 -8.05
CA ALA A 64 4.61 -1.71 -7.62
C ALA A 64 5.97 -1.41 -6.97
N ASP A 65 6.71 -0.48 -7.57
CA ASP A 65 7.89 0.16 -6.98
C ASP A 65 7.50 1.29 -6.01
N ALA A 66 6.31 1.87 -6.14
CA ALA A 66 5.80 2.91 -5.26
C ALA A 66 4.27 2.80 -5.16
N LEU A 67 3.70 3.25 -4.04
CA LEU A 67 2.26 3.31 -3.86
C LEU A 67 1.84 4.77 -3.68
N VAL A 68 0.91 5.24 -4.52
CA VAL A 68 0.27 6.56 -4.36
C VAL A 68 -1.22 6.35 -4.09
N LEU A 69 -1.64 6.69 -2.88
CA LEU A 69 -2.99 6.48 -2.39
C LEU A 69 -3.74 7.82 -2.39
N CYS A 70 -4.77 7.93 -3.23
CA CYS A 70 -5.70 9.05 -3.24
C CYS A 70 -6.88 8.76 -2.30
N PRO A 71 -7.66 9.77 -1.85
CA PRO A 71 -8.83 9.54 -1.01
C PRO A 71 -9.80 8.56 -1.66
N GLY A 72 -10.28 7.57 -0.89
CA GLY A 72 -11.06 6.47 -1.42
C GLY A 72 -11.81 5.68 -0.35
N GLY A 73 -12.59 4.69 -0.79
CA GLY A 73 -13.39 3.84 0.10
C GLY A 73 -12.63 2.63 0.64
N PHE A 74 -13.38 1.57 0.96
CA PHE A 74 -12.81 0.34 1.53
C PHE A 74 -11.75 -0.32 0.65
N GLY A 75 -11.87 -0.28 -0.69
CA GLY A 75 -10.86 -0.86 -1.57
C GLY A 75 -9.49 -0.19 -1.42
N THR A 76 -9.45 1.14 -1.36
CA THR A 76 -8.21 1.90 -1.16
C THR A 76 -7.60 1.63 0.22
N LEU A 77 -8.43 1.57 1.26
CA LEU A 77 -7.95 1.27 2.62
C LEU A 77 -7.45 -0.17 2.76
N ASP A 78 -8.11 -1.12 2.08
CA ASP A 78 -7.70 -2.52 2.04
C ASP A 78 -6.31 -2.68 1.40
N GLU A 79 -6.08 -2.05 0.24
CA GLU A 79 -4.75 -2.01 -0.40
C GLU A 79 -3.70 -1.31 0.47
N ALA A 80 -4.06 -0.18 1.09
CA ALA A 80 -3.15 0.59 1.95
C ALA A 80 -2.69 -0.22 3.17
N LEU A 81 -3.62 -0.82 3.92
CA LEU A 81 -3.31 -1.58 5.12
C LEU A 81 -2.56 -2.88 4.79
N GLU A 82 -2.85 -3.51 3.66
CA GLU A 82 -2.13 -4.69 3.18
C GLU A 82 -0.66 -4.37 2.91
N VAL A 83 -0.37 -3.31 2.14
CA VAL A 83 1.01 -2.89 1.85
C VAL A 83 1.76 -2.48 3.11
N LEU A 84 1.14 -1.70 4.00
CA LEU A 84 1.75 -1.29 5.27
C LEU A 84 2.11 -2.50 6.13
N THR A 85 1.22 -3.49 6.22
CA THR A 85 1.47 -4.73 6.96
C THR A 85 2.62 -5.54 6.34
N LEU A 86 2.70 -5.62 5.01
CA LEU A 86 3.76 -6.36 4.33
C LEU A 86 5.13 -5.70 4.49
N ILE A 87 5.17 -4.37 4.43
CA ILE A 87 6.38 -3.58 4.72
C ILE A 87 6.80 -3.75 6.18
N GLN A 88 5.85 -3.55 7.11
CA GLN A 88 6.08 -3.68 8.55
C GLN A 88 6.57 -5.08 8.92
N THR A 89 6.08 -6.14 8.28
CA THR A 89 6.50 -7.53 8.57
C THR A 89 7.72 -7.98 7.77
N GLY A 90 8.26 -7.12 6.91
CA GLY A 90 9.41 -7.45 6.05
C GLY A 90 9.11 -8.49 4.98
N LYS A 91 7.84 -8.70 4.64
CA LYS A 91 7.37 -9.62 3.58
C LYS A 91 7.36 -8.98 2.20
N SER A 92 7.43 -7.66 2.13
CA SER A 92 7.66 -6.88 0.91
C SER A 92 8.95 -6.04 1.06
N PRO A 93 9.65 -5.71 -0.04
CA PRO A 93 10.66 -4.65 -0.03
C PRO A 93 10.12 -3.34 0.53
N LEU A 94 11.02 -2.48 1.03
CA LEU A 94 10.65 -1.10 1.34
C LEU A 94 10.34 -0.36 0.04
N VAL A 95 9.13 0.16 -0.05
CA VAL A 95 8.65 1.03 -1.14
C VAL A 95 8.06 2.30 -0.53
N PRO A 96 8.15 3.46 -1.19
CA PRO A 96 7.52 4.68 -0.71
C PRO A 96 5.99 4.55 -0.79
N VAL A 97 5.32 4.81 0.34
CA VAL A 97 3.85 4.88 0.44
C VAL A 97 3.46 6.34 0.59
N VAL A 98 2.93 6.91 -0.49
CA VAL A 98 2.53 8.31 -0.58
C VAL A 98 1.02 8.40 -0.42
N LEU A 99 0.59 9.16 0.58
CA LEU A 99 -0.80 9.55 0.81
C LEU A 99 -1.00 10.89 0.11
N LEU A 100 -1.58 10.87 -1.09
CA LEU A 100 -1.86 12.07 -1.87
C LEU A 100 -3.26 12.57 -1.50
N ASP A 101 -3.35 13.77 -0.94
CA ASP A 101 -4.61 14.48 -0.71
C ASP A 101 -4.72 15.70 -1.64
N THR A 102 -5.92 16.27 -1.70
CA THR A 102 -6.13 17.58 -2.33
C THR A 102 -5.63 18.70 -1.40
N PRO A 103 -5.16 19.85 -1.90
CA PRO A 103 -4.81 20.98 -1.05
C PRO A 103 -5.98 21.39 -0.13
N GLY A 104 -5.74 21.39 1.19
CA GLY A 104 -6.77 21.64 2.21
C GLY A 104 -7.66 20.42 2.53
N GLY A 105 -7.45 19.29 1.86
CA GLY A 105 -8.08 18.02 2.17
C GLY A 105 -7.61 17.45 3.51
N SER A 106 -8.51 16.75 4.18
CA SER A 106 -8.29 16.20 5.52
C SER A 106 -8.50 14.69 5.60
N PHE A 107 -8.64 14.01 4.45
CA PHE A 107 -8.95 12.58 4.42
C PHE A 107 -7.80 11.79 5.04
N TRP A 108 -6.59 12.00 4.51
CA TRP A 108 -5.41 11.30 5.00
C TRP A 108 -4.92 11.81 6.35
N GLN A 109 -5.13 13.10 6.64
CA GLN A 109 -4.85 13.63 7.98
C GLN A 109 -5.71 12.93 9.03
N GLY A 110 -7.02 12.78 8.79
CA GLY A 110 -7.90 12.05 9.70
C GLY A 110 -7.50 10.58 9.86
N ALA A 111 -7.08 9.92 8.78
CA ALA A 111 -6.58 8.54 8.85
C ALA A 111 -5.27 8.45 9.66
N LEU A 112 -4.32 9.36 9.45
CA LEU A 112 -3.06 9.42 10.19
C LEU A 112 -3.29 9.72 11.67
N ASP A 113 -4.22 10.61 12.00
CA ASP A 113 -4.60 10.91 13.37
C ASP A 113 -5.22 9.68 14.04
N PHE A 114 -6.07 8.93 13.33
CA PHE A 114 -6.58 7.65 13.84
C PHE A 114 -5.46 6.64 14.09
N ILE A 115 -4.56 6.43 13.12
CA ILE A 115 -3.43 5.48 13.26
C ILE A 115 -2.53 5.90 14.44
N LYS A 116 -2.25 7.20 14.59
CA LYS A 116 -1.48 7.70 15.72
C LYS A 116 -2.20 7.45 17.05
N ASN A 117 -3.41 7.99 17.20
CA ASN A 117 -4.11 8.01 18.48
C ASN A 117 -4.60 6.63 18.92
N GLN A 118 -4.95 5.75 17.96
CA GLN A 118 -5.53 4.44 18.27
C GLN A 118 -4.52 3.31 18.14
N LEU A 119 -3.59 3.36 17.19
CA LEU A 119 -2.64 2.27 16.97
C LEU A 119 -1.30 2.55 17.65
N GLN A 120 -0.71 3.74 17.45
CA GLN A 120 0.61 4.06 18.00
C GLN A 120 0.55 4.28 19.52
N ASP A 121 -0.39 5.12 19.99
CA ASP A 121 -0.47 5.50 21.40
C ASP A 121 -0.89 4.33 22.30
N ASN A 122 -1.63 3.36 21.76
CA ASN A 122 -1.95 2.08 22.42
C ASN A 122 -0.90 0.97 22.15
N HIS A 123 0.23 1.29 21.50
CA HIS A 123 1.34 0.37 21.24
C HIS A 123 1.00 -0.87 20.36
N TYR A 124 0.02 -0.75 19.47
CA TYR A 124 -0.23 -1.75 18.42
C TYR A 124 0.76 -1.65 17.26
N ILE A 125 1.32 -0.46 17.02
CA ILE A 125 2.41 -0.22 16.07
C ILE A 125 3.54 0.55 16.75
N LEU A 126 4.72 0.56 16.12
CA LEU A 126 5.85 1.35 16.61
C LEU A 126 5.78 2.79 16.09
N PRO A 127 6.35 3.76 16.83
CA PRO A 127 6.46 5.13 16.32
C PRO A 127 7.24 5.25 15.00
N ALA A 128 8.11 4.28 14.71
CA ALA A 128 8.83 4.22 13.44
C ALA A 128 7.92 3.83 12.25
N ASP A 129 6.82 3.10 12.49
CA ASP A 129 5.91 2.64 11.43
C ASP A 129 5.13 3.81 10.82
N MET A 130 4.92 4.90 11.58
CA MET A 130 4.36 6.15 11.05
C MET A 130 5.23 6.78 9.95
N LYS A 131 6.54 6.45 9.91
CA LYS A 131 7.47 6.95 8.89
C LYS A 131 7.41 6.16 7.59
N LEU A 132 6.61 5.11 7.53
CA LEU A 132 6.36 4.35 6.29
C LEU A 132 5.50 5.14 5.31
N MET A 133 4.72 6.12 5.80
CA MET A 133 3.76 6.89 5.02
C MET A 133 4.20 8.35 4.91
N ARG A 134 4.00 8.94 3.74
CA ARG A 134 4.20 10.37 3.49
C ARG A 134 2.93 11.03 2.99
N LEU A 135 2.40 12.01 3.73
CA LEU A 135 1.29 12.85 3.27
C LEU A 135 1.83 13.99 2.40
N VAL A 136 1.23 14.14 1.21
CA VAL A 136 1.52 15.21 0.24
C VAL A 136 0.22 15.76 -0.35
N TYR A 137 0.29 16.93 -0.98
CA TYR A 137 -0.90 17.65 -1.48
C TYR A 137 -0.86 17.96 -2.98
N SER A 138 0.18 17.50 -3.68
CA SER A 138 0.32 17.67 -5.12
C SER A 138 0.98 16.45 -5.76
N ALA A 139 0.74 16.26 -7.06
CA ALA A 139 1.38 15.20 -7.83
C ALA A 139 2.90 15.40 -7.92
N ASP A 140 3.36 16.64 -7.99
CA ASP A 140 4.79 16.97 -8.03
C ASP A 140 5.48 16.57 -6.73
N ASP A 141 4.89 16.87 -5.56
CA ASP A 141 5.41 16.43 -4.26
C ASP A 141 5.44 14.90 -4.13
N ALA A 142 4.43 14.21 -4.69
CA ALA A 142 4.41 12.75 -4.71
C ALA A 142 5.59 12.17 -5.51
N VAL A 143 5.86 12.75 -6.69
CA VAL A 143 6.99 12.38 -7.54
C VAL A 143 8.31 12.70 -6.86
N GLU A 144 8.42 13.86 -6.20
CA GLU A 144 9.61 14.25 -5.45
C GLU A 144 9.91 13.27 -4.30
N GLU A 145 8.90 12.87 -3.52
CA GLU A 145 9.06 11.89 -2.44
C GLU A 145 9.58 10.54 -2.99
N ILE A 146 9.00 10.05 -4.09
CA ILE A 146 9.43 8.80 -4.74
C ILE A 146 10.89 8.92 -5.21
N ASN A 147 11.24 10.02 -5.87
CA ASN A 147 12.60 10.25 -6.34
C ASN A 147 13.60 10.40 -5.19
N GLN A 148 13.21 11.06 -4.10
CA GLN A 148 14.04 11.21 -2.91
C GLN A 148 14.27 9.88 -2.21
N PHE A 149 13.24 9.03 -2.14
CA PHE A 149 13.35 7.67 -1.62
C PHE A 149 14.41 6.89 -2.40
N TYR A 150 14.29 6.78 -3.73
CA TYR A 150 15.24 6.03 -4.56
C TYR A 150 16.60 6.71 -4.73
N GLY A 151 16.68 8.02 -4.55
CA GLY A 151 17.95 8.76 -4.49
C GLY A 151 18.80 8.39 -3.27
N ASN A 152 18.16 7.88 -2.21
CA ASN A 152 18.81 7.48 -0.96
C ASN A 152 18.80 5.97 -0.72
N PHE A 153 17.77 5.27 -1.15
CA PHE A 153 17.56 3.84 -0.94
C PHE A 153 17.96 3.05 -2.18
N HIS A 154 18.68 1.94 -1.98
CA HIS A 154 18.99 1.01 -3.06
C HIS A 154 18.35 -0.36 -2.83
N SER A 155 18.55 -0.94 -1.63
CA SER A 155 17.93 -2.23 -1.30
C SER A 155 17.89 -2.45 0.21
N SER A 156 16.98 -3.33 0.64
CA SER A 156 16.90 -3.83 2.01
C SER A 156 17.00 -5.34 2.01
N ARG A 157 17.70 -5.93 2.98
CA ARG A 157 17.75 -7.37 3.19
C ARG A 157 17.62 -7.71 4.66
N TRP A 158 16.72 -8.64 4.95
CA TRP A 158 16.63 -9.25 6.27
C TRP A 158 17.73 -10.29 6.46
N LEU A 159 18.51 -10.12 7.52
CA LEU A 159 19.57 -11.00 7.98
C LEU A 159 19.26 -11.44 9.42
N LYS A 160 18.65 -12.63 9.56
CA LYS A 160 18.16 -13.15 10.85
C LYS A 160 17.22 -12.15 11.53
N SER A 161 17.66 -11.46 12.57
CA SER A 161 16.89 -10.48 13.35
C SER A 161 17.16 -9.01 12.97
N ALA A 162 18.02 -8.75 11.98
CA ALA A 162 18.39 -7.40 11.58
C ALA A 162 18.01 -7.11 10.12
N CYS A 163 17.48 -5.92 9.85
CA CYS A 163 17.32 -5.40 8.50
C CYS A 163 18.56 -4.59 8.13
N ALA A 164 19.26 -4.99 7.07
CA ALA A 164 20.36 -4.24 6.49
C ALA A 164 19.83 -3.44 5.28
N THR A 165 20.03 -2.13 5.29
CA THR A 165 19.70 -1.26 4.16
C THR A 165 20.98 -0.81 3.46
N ARG A 166 20.99 -0.89 2.13
CA ARG A 166 22.03 -0.32 1.28
C ARG A 166 21.52 1.02 0.76
N SER A 167 22.28 2.07 1.04
CA SER A 167 21.98 3.40 0.51
C SER A 167 22.63 3.60 -0.86
N ALA A 168 21.95 4.34 -1.74
CA ALA A 168 22.49 4.76 -3.04
C ALA A 168 23.56 5.86 -2.91
N ARG A 169 23.54 6.61 -1.80
CA ARG A 169 24.53 7.66 -1.48
C ARG A 169 25.35 7.29 -0.24
N ARG A 170 26.54 7.87 -0.13
CA ARG A 170 27.39 7.68 1.05
C ARG A 170 26.74 8.40 2.23
N LEU A 171 26.30 7.64 3.24
CA LEU A 171 25.78 8.20 4.49
C LEU A 171 26.93 8.93 5.21
N TRP A 172 26.81 10.25 5.38
CA TRP A 172 27.72 11.04 6.22
C TRP A 172 27.62 10.58 7.68
N SER A 173 28.67 10.80 8.48
CA SER A 173 28.81 10.27 9.86
C SER A 173 27.62 10.55 10.78
N THR A 174 26.89 11.65 10.55
CA THR A 174 25.68 12.05 11.28
C THR A 174 24.44 11.19 10.97
N CYS A 175 24.41 10.53 9.81
CA CYS A 175 23.29 9.73 9.31
C CYS A 175 23.39 8.24 9.68
N ARG A 176 24.30 7.86 10.59
CA ARG A 176 24.41 6.48 11.13
C ARG A 176 23.32 6.12 12.14
N LYS A 177 22.51 7.08 12.57
CA LYS A 177 21.36 6.85 13.47
C LYS A 177 20.05 6.76 12.69
N LEU A 178 20.00 6.00 11.60
CA LEU A 178 18.72 5.44 11.19
C LEU A 178 18.39 4.38 12.23
N SER A 179 17.44 4.69 13.12
CA SER A 179 16.92 3.66 14.03
C SER A 179 16.49 2.49 13.15
N PRO A 180 16.88 1.25 13.46
CA PRO A 180 16.34 0.11 12.74
C PRO A 180 14.82 0.27 12.77
N ILE A 181 14.17 0.12 11.61
CA ILE A 181 12.76 -0.23 11.55
C ILE A 181 12.71 -1.61 12.22
N CYS A 182 12.67 -1.59 13.54
CA CYS A 182 12.87 -2.74 14.38
C CYS A 182 11.48 -3.33 14.54
N VAL A 183 11.13 -4.29 13.69
CA VAL A 183 9.83 -4.95 13.71
C VAL A 183 9.68 -5.65 15.06
N SER A 184 9.05 -4.98 16.03
CA SER A 184 8.69 -5.60 17.29
C SER A 184 7.46 -6.46 17.01
N MET A 185 7.71 -7.73 16.68
CA MET A 185 6.71 -8.77 16.45
C MET A 185 5.94 -9.16 17.73
N LYS A 186 5.76 -8.25 18.69
CA LYS A 186 5.27 -8.55 20.04
C LYS A 186 3.76 -8.41 20.23
N THR A 187 2.99 -7.93 19.25
CA THR A 187 1.54 -7.70 19.43
C THR A 187 0.67 -8.27 18.30
N PHE A 188 1.12 -9.30 17.57
CA PHE A 188 0.25 -10.10 16.68
C PHE A 188 -0.29 -11.33 17.42
N ILE A 189 -0.86 -11.14 18.61
CA ILE A 189 -1.72 -12.15 19.26
C ILE A 189 -3.06 -11.46 19.56
N SER A 190 -3.81 -11.16 18.50
CA SER A 190 -5.26 -11.10 18.60
C SER A 190 -5.76 -12.53 18.38
N THR A 191 -6.04 -13.21 19.49
CA THR A 191 -6.90 -14.38 19.64
C THR A 191 -7.63 -14.82 18.36
N ALA A 192 -7.06 -15.80 17.64
CA ALA A 192 -7.84 -16.64 16.75
C ALA A 192 -8.62 -17.64 17.62
N ILE A 193 -9.88 -17.34 17.96
CA ILE A 193 -10.78 -18.34 18.54
C ILE A 193 -11.00 -19.41 17.47
N ARG A 194 -10.41 -20.58 17.70
CA ARG A 194 -10.64 -21.80 16.93
C ARG A 194 -12.07 -22.28 17.22
N ALA A 195 -13.07 -21.81 16.46
CA ALA A 195 -14.39 -22.43 16.48
C ALA A 195 -14.29 -23.80 15.79
N ARG A 196 -14.04 -24.85 16.59
CA ARG A 196 -14.19 -26.25 16.15
C ARG A 196 -15.51 -26.80 16.66
N SER A 197 -16.32 -27.22 15.69
CA SER A 197 -17.26 -28.34 15.70
C SER A 197 -18.38 -28.35 16.74
N THR A 198 -19.60 -28.24 16.21
CA THR A 198 -20.79 -29.11 16.39
C THR A 198 -22.04 -28.30 16.71
N MET A 199 -22.87 -28.06 15.71
CA MET A 199 -24.31 -27.90 15.95
C MET A 199 -25.04 -28.82 14.98
N LYS A 200 -25.47 -29.96 15.52
CA LYS A 200 -26.47 -30.83 14.93
C LYS A 200 -27.76 -30.01 14.79
N PHE A 201 -28.28 -29.89 13.57
CA PHE A 201 -29.68 -29.55 13.39
C PHE A 201 -30.50 -30.79 13.76
N ASN A 202 -31.11 -30.77 14.94
CA ASN A 202 -32.28 -31.61 15.21
C ASN A 202 -33.52 -30.79 14.89
N SER A 203 -34.29 -31.28 13.93
CA SER A 203 -35.66 -30.91 13.64
C SER A 203 -36.56 -31.12 14.88
N VAL A 204 -37.29 -30.07 15.26
CA VAL A 204 -38.52 -30.19 16.06
C VAL A 204 -39.55 -29.25 15.42
N THR A 205 -40.18 -29.71 14.34
CA THR A 205 -41.63 -29.90 14.14
C THR A 205 -41.86 -30.28 12.69
#